data_AF-A0A498EQK5-F1
#
_entry.id   AF-A0A498EQK5-F1
#
_cell.length_a   1.000
_cell.length_b   1.000
_cell.length_c   1.000
_cell.angle_alpha   90.00
_cell.angle_beta   90.00
_cell.angle_gamma   90.00
#
_symmetry.space_group_name_H-M   'P 1'
#
loop_
_entity.id
_entity.type
_entity.pdbx_description
1 polymer ?
#
loop_
_entity_poly.entity_id
_entity_poly.type
_entity_poly.pdbx_seq_one_letter_code
_entity_poly.pdbx_strand_id
1 'polypeptide(L)'
;MTRDSRSRRGFLAGLATAGAAAVAGCAASPLADGETNRGEATAVPPGLVDAVEWPPAPFPATVPDSLAAAHQSRARDLLDAVPAEPSLPNAAVAAAIADDRARAVERVDAEPTDPWPTEALAARRRARGTAATVRGAYRAATGVDESADLAARRRTVREDRAALAAGLEYRAESTAAAALAYEPVESLLAACARHLVPTVRYPDDPVAAPFRAGDAVGDVERARAAATDAAGLRDAFHGDREGIDPQWASLVAAAETLDGSVRRTRAEVRRRTGDEAVPTDEDLSGTVAQELAVATERRTASAVRGVERASDDGNYATAVIEAGTALATVEARRRAVEAIRDGGHRNPPSESSLRSAAERAREAVAAVDGGDPLAARFVRPALASLGRVADEVDAGYADPRRTQAELTYAALYARAVPPATAFVRERLG
;
A
#
# COMPACT_ATOMS: atom_id res chain seq x y z
N MET A 1 40.32 17.53 16.14
CA MET A 1 38.93 17.65 16.63
C MET A 1 38.24 18.75 15.83
N THR A 2 37.11 18.42 15.17
CA THR A 2 36.16 19.24 14.35
C THR A 2 35.90 18.66 12.94
N ARG A 3 35.63 17.34 12.83
CA ARG A 3 35.10 16.71 11.61
C ARG A 3 33.66 16.15 11.75
N ASP A 4 33.17 15.95 12.98
CA ASP A 4 31.83 15.35 13.22
C ASP A 4 30.63 16.23 12.89
N SER A 5 30.81 17.55 12.86
CA SER A 5 29.69 18.49 12.73
C SER A 5 29.24 18.78 11.30
N ARG A 6 30.02 18.40 10.27
CA ARG A 6 29.62 18.50 8.85
C ARG A 6 28.82 17.29 8.38
N SER A 7 29.19 16.08 8.78
CA SER A 7 28.48 14.83 8.44
C SER A 7 27.03 14.84 8.91
N ARG A 8 26.79 15.22 10.18
CA ARG A 8 25.43 15.33 10.74
C ARG A 8 24.56 16.40 10.07
N ARG A 9 25.13 17.53 9.62
CA ARG A 9 24.36 18.60 8.94
C ARG A 9 24.00 18.24 7.49
N GLY A 10 24.86 17.51 6.77
CA GLY A 10 24.53 16.98 5.44
C GLY A 10 23.42 15.93 5.50
N PHE A 11 23.46 15.04 6.50
CA PHE A 11 22.42 14.04 6.73
C PHE A 11 21.07 14.66 7.16
N LEU A 12 21.10 15.67 8.04
CA LEU A 12 19.88 16.41 8.41
C LEU A 12 19.31 17.21 7.23
N ALA A 13 20.14 17.69 6.31
CA ALA A 13 19.67 18.29 5.06
C ALA A 13 18.97 17.27 4.15
N GLY A 14 19.43 16.01 4.11
CA GLY A 14 18.74 14.90 3.43
C GLY A 14 17.42 14.48 4.10
N LEU A 15 17.30 14.62 5.42
CA LEU A 15 16.03 14.44 6.15
C LEU A 15 15.08 15.63 6.01
N ALA A 16 15.60 16.86 5.89
CA ALA A 16 14.80 18.09 5.80
C ALA A 16 14.31 18.40 4.38
N THR A 17 15.06 18.04 3.32
CA THR A 17 14.64 18.29 1.93
C THR A 17 13.51 17.40 1.45
N ALA A 18 13.24 16.28 2.13
CA ALA A 18 12.06 15.44 1.87
C ALA A 18 10.81 15.86 2.68
N GLY A 19 10.88 16.91 3.49
CA GLY A 19 9.84 17.29 4.45
C GLY A 19 9.07 18.59 4.17
N ALA A 20 9.36 19.32 3.09
CA ALA A 20 8.77 20.65 2.86
C ALA A 20 8.48 21.02 1.40
N ALA A 21 8.00 20.08 0.58
CA ALA A 21 7.46 20.40 -0.75
C ALA A 21 6.08 19.77 -0.94
N ALA A 22 5.07 20.41 -0.34
CA ALA A 22 3.67 20.15 -0.65
C ALA A 22 2.83 21.41 -0.41
N VAL A 23 3.15 22.53 -1.08
CA VAL A 23 2.16 23.52 -1.54
C VAL A 23 2.72 24.24 -2.79
N ALA A 24 1.91 24.24 -3.85
CA ALA A 24 2.03 25.01 -5.10
C ALA A 24 3.09 24.57 -6.14
N GLY A 25 2.66 24.59 -7.41
CA GLY A 25 3.32 23.98 -8.56
C GLY A 25 4.50 24.75 -9.17
N CYS A 26 5.06 24.10 -10.17
CA CYS A 26 6.35 24.31 -10.83
C CYS A 26 6.70 25.74 -11.28
N ALA A 27 7.96 26.15 -11.04
CA ALA A 27 8.81 26.85 -12.02
C ALA A 27 10.30 26.78 -11.62
N ALA A 28 11.15 26.94 -12.63
CA ALA A 28 12.59 26.73 -12.71
C ALA A 28 13.52 27.35 -11.62
N SER A 29 14.70 26.73 -11.53
CA SER A 29 15.88 26.95 -10.66
C SER A 29 16.51 28.38 -10.71
N PRO A 30 17.45 28.73 -9.79
CA PRO A 30 18.86 28.43 -10.08
C PRO A 30 19.70 27.89 -8.92
N LEU A 31 20.80 27.24 -9.36
CA LEU A 31 21.83 26.51 -8.63
C LEU A 31 22.58 27.35 -7.60
N ALA A 32 22.90 26.73 -6.46
CA ALA A 32 24.03 27.11 -5.62
C ALA A 32 25.13 26.06 -5.79
N ASP A 33 26.25 26.47 -6.38
CA ASP A 33 27.45 25.68 -6.58
C ASP A 33 28.04 25.22 -5.24
N GLY A 34 28.16 23.91 -5.14
CA GLY A 34 28.96 23.21 -4.15
C GLY A 34 29.37 21.90 -4.77
N GLU A 35 30.50 21.90 -5.48
CA GLU A 35 31.12 20.72 -6.08
C GLU A 35 31.45 19.69 -5.00
N THR A 36 30.50 18.81 -4.71
CA THR A 36 30.80 17.46 -4.23
C THR A 36 30.91 16.58 -5.45
N ASN A 37 32.10 16.06 -5.68
CA ASN A 37 32.48 15.12 -6.74
C ASN A 37 31.52 13.90 -6.73
N ARG A 38 30.41 14.02 -7.47
CA ARG A 38 29.33 13.04 -7.57
C ARG A 38 29.64 12.25 -8.84
N GLY A 39 30.31 11.10 -8.70
CA GLY A 39 30.60 10.23 -9.84
C GLY A 39 29.34 10.00 -10.68
N GLU A 40 29.44 10.12 -12.00
CA GLU A 40 28.33 10.00 -12.95
C GLU A 40 27.56 8.70 -12.68
N ALA A 41 26.39 8.81 -12.05
CA ALA A 41 25.48 7.69 -11.90
C ALA A 41 24.96 7.34 -13.30
N THR A 42 25.10 6.07 -13.71
CA THR A 42 24.58 5.60 -14.99
C THR A 42 23.07 5.71 -15.01
N ALA A 43 22.47 6.16 -16.13
CA ALA A 43 21.02 6.18 -16.29
C ALA A 43 20.43 4.77 -16.14
N VAL A 44 19.21 4.68 -15.61
CA VAL A 44 18.52 3.38 -15.48
C VAL A 44 18.13 2.88 -16.87
N PRO A 45 18.54 1.66 -17.27
CA PRO A 45 18.23 1.18 -18.61
C PRO A 45 16.73 0.92 -18.76
N PRO A 46 16.12 1.22 -19.92
CA PRO A 46 14.74 0.84 -20.20
C PRO A 46 14.62 -0.70 -20.17
N GLY A 47 13.46 -1.21 -19.76
CA GLY A 47 13.24 -2.64 -19.63
C GLY A 47 14.11 -3.31 -18.55
N LEU A 48 14.58 -2.56 -17.53
CA LEU A 48 15.35 -3.12 -16.43
C LEU A 48 14.58 -4.23 -15.68
N VAL A 49 13.26 -4.08 -15.56
CA VAL A 49 12.36 -5.04 -14.92
C VAL A 49 11.36 -5.54 -15.94
N ASP A 50 11.52 -6.79 -16.36
CA ASP A 50 10.57 -7.52 -17.20
C ASP A 50 9.31 -7.85 -16.39
N ALA A 51 8.23 -8.19 -17.11
CA ALA A 51 7.00 -8.66 -16.51
C ALA A 51 7.28 -9.83 -15.55
N VAL A 52 6.78 -9.69 -14.31
CA VAL A 52 6.97 -10.70 -13.26
C VAL A 52 5.73 -11.58 -13.23
N GLU A 53 5.91 -12.89 -13.24
CA GLU A 53 4.82 -13.84 -13.05
C GLU A 53 4.32 -13.78 -11.60
N TRP A 54 3.01 -13.65 -11.43
CA TRP A 54 2.38 -13.63 -10.11
C TRP A 54 1.89 -15.02 -9.73
N PRO A 55 2.06 -15.42 -8.46
CA PRO A 55 1.47 -16.66 -7.98
C PRO A 55 -0.07 -16.57 -8.00
N PRO A 56 -0.77 -17.72 -7.95
CA PRO A 56 -2.21 -17.77 -7.77
C PRO A 56 -2.69 -16.86 -6.62
N ALA A 57 -3.90 -16.32 -6.77
CA ALA A 57 -4.46 -15.43 -5.75
C ALA A 57 -4.62 -16.17 -4.41
N PRO A 58 -4.19 -15.57 -3.29
CA PRO A 58 -4.20 -16.24 -1.99
C PRO A 58 -5.60 -16.34 -1.34
N PHE A 59 -6.59 -15.62 -1.87
CA PHE A 59 -7.95 -15.63 -1.35
C PHE A 59 -8.63 -16.98 -1.72
N PRO A 60 -9.15 -17.75 -0.73
CA PRO A 60 -9.53 -19.16 -0.92
C PRO A 60 -10.92 -19.36 -1.59
N ALA A 61 -11.44 -18.36 -2.30
CA ALA A 61 -12.70 -18.44 -3.02
C ALA A 61 -12.66 -17.61 -4.30
N THR A 62 -13.55 -17.93 -5.24
CA THR A 62 -13.74 -17.10 -6.43
C THR A 62 -14.40 -15.78 -6.02
N VAL A 63 -13.81 -14.66 -6.43
CA VAL A 63 -14.44 -13.34 -6.27
C VAL A 63 -15.59 -13.22 -7.26
N PRO A 64 -16.84 -12.94 -6.83
CA PRO A 64 -17.96 -12.83 -7.75
C PRO A 64 -17.82 -11.66 -8.72
N ASP A 65 -17.99 -11.92 -10.02
CA ASP A 65 -17.97 -10.88 -11.08
C ASP A 65 -19.03 -9.81 -10.87
N SER A 66 -20.13 -10.16 -10.18
CA SER A 66 -21.19 -9.23 -9.81
C SER A 66 -20.70 -8.06 -8.96
N LEU A 67 -19.66 -8.24 -8.12
CA LEU A 67 -19.07 -7.15 -7.35
C LEU A 67 -18.39 -6.13 -8.25
N ALA A 68 -17.59 -6.60 -9.21
CA ALA A 68 -16.90 -5.74 -10.18
C ALA A 68 -17.91 -5.01 -11.09
N ALA A 69 -18.92 -5.74 -11.60
CA ALA A 69 -19.99 -5.18 -12.42
C ALA A 69 -20.80 -4.11 -11.66
N ALA A 70 -21.09 -4.33 -10.38
CA ALA A 70 -21.80 -3.37 -9.54
C ALA A 70 -20.99 -2.06 -9.36
N HIS A 71 -19.67 -2.14 -9.16
CA HIS A 71 -18.84 -0.93 -9.09
C HIS A 71 -18.78 -0.20 -10.41
N GLN A 72 -18.64 -0.92 -11.53
CA GLN A 72 -18.57 -0.32 -12.85
C GLN A 72 -19.89 0.37 -13.21
N SER A 73 -21.03 -0.30 -13.01
CA SER A 73 -22.37 0.28 -13.22
C SER A 73 -22.55 1.53 -12.38
N ARG A 74 -22.26 1.44 -11.07
CA ARG A 74 -22.42 2.58 -10.16
C ARG A 74 -21.51 3.75 -10.52
N ALA A 75 -20.28 3.50 -10.97
CA ALA A 75 -19.37 4.55 -11.39
C ALA A 75 -19.87 5.28 -12.65
N ARG A 76 -20.42 4.54 -13.63
CA ARG A 76 -21.05 5.12 -14.81
C ARG A 76 -22.27 5.96 -14.46
N ASP A 77 -23.17 5.43 -13.63
CA ASP A 77 -24.36 6.18 -13.16
C ASP A 77 -23.98 7.52 -12.49
N LEU A 78 -22.88 7.53 -11.73
CA LEU A 78 -22.38 8.74 -11.08
C LEU A 78 -21.85 9.77 -12.09
N LEU A 79 -21.15 9.32 -13.14
CA LEU A 79 -20.58 10.18 -14.18
C LEU A 79 -21.61 10.67 -15.20
N ASP A 80 -22.65 9.87 -15.48
CA ASP A 80 -23.77 10.26 -16.35
C ASP A 80 -24.60 11.40 -15.75
N ALA A 81 -24.58 11.54 -14.42
CA ALA A 81 -25.18 12.67 -13.72
C ALA A 81 -24.35 13.98 -13.81
N VAL A 82 -23.18 13.95 -14.47
CA VAL A 82 -22.31 15.11 -14.68
C VAL A 82 -22.18 15.38 -16.18
N PRO A 83 -22.58 16.55 -16.68
CA PRO A 83 -22.39 16.91 -18.09
C PRO A 83 -20.90 16.90 -18.48
N ALA A 84 -20.60 16.51 -19.72
CA ALA A 84 -19.24 16.62 -20.26
C ALA A 84 -18.73 18.07 -20.28
N GLU A 85 -19.65 19.01 -20.54
CA GLU A 85 -19.41 20.44 -20.51
C GLU A 85 -20.36 21.08 -19.49
N PRO A 86 -19.96 21.17 -18.20
CA PRO A 86 -20.83 21.70 -17.17
C PRO A 86 -21.01 23.21 -17.32
N SER A 87 -22.26 23.67 -17.45
CA SER A 87 -22.60 25.08 -17.45
C SER A 87 -22.61 25.62 -16.02
N LEU A 88 -21.51 26.26 -15.61
CA LEU A 88 -21.35 26.86 -14.27
C LEU A 88 -20.95 28.33 -14.41
N PRO A 89 -21.34 29.21 -13.45
CA PRO A 89 -20.97 30.62 -13.48
C PRO A 89 -19.45 30.86 -13.48
N ASN A 90 -18.70 29.98 -12.81
CA ASN A 90 -17.25 30.03 -12.77
C ASN A 90 -16.64 29.09 -13.83
N ALA A 91 -16.14 29.67 -14.92
CA ALA A 91 -15.54 28.93 -16.03
C ALA A 91 -14.33 28.07 -15.63
N ALA A 92 -13.53 28.50 -14.64
CA ALA A 92 -12.39 27.72 -14.17
C ALA A 92 -12.84 26.46 -13.40
N VAL A 93 -13.90 26.58 -12.58
CA VAL A 93 -14.51 25.44 -11.90
C VAL A 93 -15.17 24.49 -12.91
N ALA A 94 -15.84 25.03 -13.94
CA ALA A 94 -16.41 24.22 -15.03
C ALA A 94 -15.33 23.40 -15.76
N ALA A 95 -14.23 24.04 -16.15
CA ALA A 95 -13.12 23.38 -16.84
C ALA A 95 -12.47 22.28 -15.97
N ALA A 96 -12.23 22.56 -14.68
CA ALA A 96 -11.66 21.59 -13.76
C ALA A 96 -12.57 20.37 -13.53
N ILE A 97 -13.89 20.58 -13.39
CA ILE A 97 -14.85 19.46 -13.27
C ILE A 97 -14.92 18.64 -14.56
N ALA A 98 -14.87 19.29 -15.73
CA ALA A 98 -14.85 18.59 -17.01
C ALA A 98 -13.60 17.71 -17.17
N ASP A 99 -12.43 18.23 -16.80
CA ASP A 99 -11.15 17.52 -16.80
C ASP A 99 -11.15 16.34 -15.80
N ASP A 100 -11.65 16.55 -14.59
CA ASP A 100 -11.83 15.49 -13.60
C ASP A 100 -12.80 14.41 -14.07
N ARG A 101 -13.90 14.80 -14.74
CA ARG A 101 -14.85 13.86 -15.34
C ARG A 101 -14.18 13.04 -16.44
N ALA A 102 -13.44 13.67 -17.34
CA ALA A 102 -12.74 12.97 -18.42
C ALA A 102 -11.76 11.92 -17.86
N ARG A 103 -10.93 12.31 -16.88
CA ARG A 103 -10.03 11.37 -16.17
C ARG A 103 -10.77 10.26 -15.42
N ALA A 104 -11.95 10.56 -14.86
CA ALA A 104 -12.75 9.57 -14.17
C ALA A 104 -13.36 8.55 -15.16
N VAL A 105 -13.83 9.00 -16.33
CA VAL A 105 -14.30 8.12 -17.42
C VAL A 105 -13.18 7.18 -17.86
N GLU A 106 -12.00 7.72 -18.17
CA GLU A 106 -10.82 6.91 -18.55
C GLU A 106 -10.51 5.83 -17.50
N ARG A 107 -10.57 6.18 -16.22
CA ARG A 107 -10.32 5.25 -15.11
C ARG A 107 -11.43 4.20 -14.93
N VAL A 108 -12.68 4.54 -15.22
CA VAL A 108 -13.81 3.59 -15.14
C VAL A 108 -13.75 2.59 -16.28
N ASP A 109 -13.35 3.03 -17.47
CA ASP A 109 -13.26 2.20 -18.67
C ASP A 109 -11.93 1.43 -18.78
N ALA A 110 -10.89 1.85 -18.05
CA ALA A 110 -9.64 1.09 -17.94
C ALA A 110 -9.89 -0.31 -17.36
N GLU A 111 -9.31 -1.32 -18.01
CA GLU A 111 -9.31 -2.69 -17.49
C GLU A 111 -8.24 -2.81 -16.39
N PRO A 112 -8.58 -3.35 -15.19
CA PRO A 112 -7.60 -3.64 -14.18
C PRO A 112 -6.53 -4.59 -14.72
N THR A 113 -5.28 -4.20 -14.58
CA THR A 113 -4.11 -5.01 -14.93
C THR A 113 -3.63 -5.86 -13.75
N ASP A 114 -4.22 -5.66 -12.56
CA ASP A 114 -3.88 -6.39 -11.35
C ASP A 114 -4.20 -7.89 -11.51
N PRO A 115 -3.23 -8.80 -11.26
CA PRO A 115 -3.39 -10.22 -11.52
C PRO A 115 -4.26 -10.93 -10.47
N TRP A 116 -4.46 -10.33 -9.29
CA TRP A 116 -5.31 -10.89 -8.26
C TRP A 116 -6.71 -10.27 -8.32
N PRO A 117 -7.79 -11.08 -8.34
CA PRO A 117 -9.16 -10.58 -8.43
C PRO A 117 -9.54 -9.59 -7.32
N THR A 118 -9.02 -9.76 -6.11
CA THR A 118 -9.25 -8.83 -4.99
C THR A 118 -8.63 -7.45 -5.22
N GLU A 119 -7.49 -7.37 -5.91
CA GLU A 119 -6.82 -6.13 -6.29
C GLU A 119 -7.50 -5.47 -7.50
N ALA A 120 -7.88 -6.27 -8.49
CA ALA A 120 -8.71 -5.80 -9.61
C ALA A 120 -10.02 -5.18 -9.10
N LEU A 121 -10.67 -5.82 -8.12
CA LEU A 121 -11.84 -5.28 -7.44
C LEU A 121 -11.52 -3.96 -6.71
N ALA A 122 -10.35 -3.86 -6.07
CA ALA A 122 -9.90 -2.62 -5.45
C ALA A 122 -9.72 -1.48 -6.46
N ALA A 123 -9.21 -1.76 -7.67
CA ALA A 123 -9.12 -0.78 -8.74
C ALA A 123 -10.51 -0.25 -9.17
N ARG A 124 -11.48 -1.15 -9.37
CA ARG A 124 -12.87 -0.77 -9.69
C ARG A 124 -13.52 0.05 -8.57
N ARG A 125 -13.31 -0.33 -7.31
CA ARG A 125 -13.77 0.44 -6.13
C ARG A 125 -13.16 1.84 -6.08
N ARG A 126 -11.87 1.99 -6.39
CA ARG A 126 -11.19 3.30 -6.49
C ARG A 126 -11.83 4.16 -7.58
N ALA A 127 -12.07 3.60 -8.77
CA ALA A 127 -12.72 4.31 -9.88
C ALA A 127 -14.12 4.84 -9.50
N ARG A 128 -14.93 4.00 -8.84
CA ARG A 128 -16.25 4.40 -8.29
C ARG A 128 -16.13 5.55 -7.28
N GLY A 129 -15.14 5.51 -6.39
CA GLY A 129 -14.87 6.58 -5.44
C GLY A 129 -14.51 7.90 -6.12
N THR A 130 -13.70 7.85 -7.18
CA THR A 130 -13.36 9.03 -8.01
C THR A 130 -14.60 9.60 -8.70
N ALA A 131 -15.41 8.75 -9.33
CA ALA A 131 -16.67 9.18 -9.95
C ALA A 131 -17.61 9.90 -8.96
N ALA A 132 -17.71 9.40 -7.73
CA ALA A 132 -18.50 10.04 -6.67
C ALA A 132 -17.93 11.41 -6.26
N THR A 133 -16.59 11.55 -6.20
CA THR A 133 -15.94 12.85 -5.96
C THR A 133 -16.33 13.88 -7.02
N VAL A 134 -16.24 13.51 -8.31
CA VAL A 134 -16.60 14.40 -9.43
C VAL A 134 -18.08 14.81 -9.36
N ARG A 135 -18.98 13.83 -9.15
CA ARG A 135 -20.42 14.09 -9.03
C ARG A 135 -20.75 14.97 -7.82
N GLY A 136 -20.08 14.77 -6.69
CA GLY A 136 -20.22 15.62 -5.50
C GLY A 136 -19.78 17.06 -5.76
N ALA A 137 -18.63 17.25 -6.44
CA ALA A 137 -18.12 18.58 -6.79
C ALA A 137 -19.06 19.32 -7.74
N TYR A 138 -19.59 18.65 -8.76
CA TYR A 138 -20.56 19.23 -9.69
C TYR A 138 -21.87 19.64 -9.00
N ARG A 139 -22.41 18.79 -8.11
CA ARG A 139 -23.62 19.09 -7.34
C ARG A 139 -23.42 20.31 -6.43
N ALA A 140 -22.29 20.35 -5.72
CA ALA A 140 -21.93 21.49 -4.90
C ALA A 140 -21.79 22.79 -5.72
N ALA A 141 -21.14 22.73 -6.89
CA ALA A 141 -20.94 23.88 -7.76
C ALA A 141 -22.25 24.41 -8.39
N THR A 142 -23.28 23.56 -8.50
CA THR A 142 -24.63 23.94 -8.97
C THR A 142 -25.55 24.43 -7.85
N GLY A 143 -25.04 24.56 -6.61
CA GLY A 143 -25.82 25.03 -5.46
C GLY A 143 -26.62 23.96 -4.73
N VAL A 144 -26.39 22.68 -5.03
CA VAL A 144 -27.04 21.56 -4.31
C VAL A 144 -26.23 21.26 -3.05
N ASP A 145 -26.80 21.56 -1.89
CA ASP A 145 -26.24 21.15 -0.60
C ASP A 145 -26.67 19.71 -0.27
N GLU A 146 -25.70 18.80 -0.16
CA GLU A 146 -25.90 17.39 0.21
C GLU A 146 -25.43 17.10 1.65
N SER A 147 -25.18 18.11 2.48
CA SER A 147 -24.62 17.95 3.83
C SER A 147 -25.43 17.02 4.74
N ALA A 148 -26.75 17.22 4.83
CA ALA A 148 -27.65 16.42 5.65
C ALA A 148 -27.74 14.96 5.15
N ASP A 149 -27.88 14.78 3.84
CA ASP A 149 -27.91 13.46 3.19
C ASP A 149 -26.60 12.71 3.38
N LEU A 150 -25.46 13.40 3.24
CA LEU A 150 -24.14 12.83 3.43
C LEU A 150 -23.93 12.39 4.89
N ALA A 151 -24.39 13.20 5.85
CA ALA A 151 -24.35 12.85 7.27
C ALA A 151 -25.22 11.62 7.57
N ALA A 152 -26.41 11.51 6.97
CA ALA A 152 -27.27 10.33 7.09
C ALA A 152 -26.62 9.08 6.49
N ARG A 153 -26.12 9.17 5.25
CA ARG A 153 -25.39 8.06 4.59
C ARG A 153 -24.20 7.60 5.42
N ARG A 154 -23.44 8.55 5.98
CA ARG A 154 -22.28 8.22 6.85
C ARG A 154 -22.69 7.48 8.11
N ARG A 155 -23.85 7.78 8.70
CA ARG A 155 -24.40 7.02 9.84
C ARG A 155 -24.76 5.59 9.42
N THR A 156 -25.51 5.43 8.33
CA THR A 156 -25.87 4.11 7.80
C THR A 156 -24.62 3.26 7.51
N VAL A 157 -23.61 3.80 6.84
CA VAL A 157 -22.38 3.03 6.54
C VAL A 157 -21.61 2.67 7.83
N ARG A 158 -21.66 3.53 8.86
CA ARG A 158 -21.10 3.19 10.19
C ARG A 158 -21.84 2.03 10.84
N GLU A 159 -23.17 2.03 10.77
CA GLU A 159 -24.04 0.98 11.31
C GLU A 159 -23.81 -0.35 10.56
N ASP A 160 -23.82 -0.32 9.22
CA ASP A 160 -23.56 -1.49 8.37
C ASP A 160 -22.18 -2.10 8.67
N ARG A 161 -21.15 -1.26 8.76
CA ARG A 161 -19.79 -1.69 9.13
C ARG A 161 -19.76 -2.32 10.52
N ALA A 162 -20.40 -1.70 11.50
CA ALA A 162 -20.42 -2.20 12.87
C ALA A 162 -21.15 -3.54 12.98
N ALA A 163 -22.28 -3.69 12.27
CA ALA A 163 -23.02 -4.95 12.20
C ALA A 163 -22.19 -6.07 11.54
N LEU A 164 -21.49 -5.75 10.43
CA LEU A 164 -20.60 -6.70 9.77
C LEU A 164 -19.44 -7.13 10.67
N ALA A 165 -18.77 -6.17 11.32
CA ALA A 165 -17.65 -6.44 12.22
C ALA A 165 -18.06 -7.28 13.44
N ALA A 166 -19.21 -6.99 14.04
CA ALA A 166 -19.72 -7.74 15.19
C ALA A 166 -20.12 -9.19 14.86
N GLY A 167 -20.42 -9.48 13.59
CA GLY A 167 -20.80 -10.82 13.11
C GLY A 167 -19.63 -11.69 12.62
N LEU A 168 -18.38 -11.26 12.79
CA LEU A 168 -17.22 -12.05 12.36
C LEU A 168 -16.89 -13.15 13.36
N GLU A 169 -17.20 -14.40 13.02
CA GLU A 169 -16.86 -15.60 13.81
C GLU A 169 -15.66 -16.38 13.25
N TYR A 170 -15.04 -15.88 12.17
CA TYR A 170 -13.92 -16.52 11.50
C TYR A 170 -14.19 -17.98 11.09
N ARG A 171 -15.42 -18.28 10.64
CA ARG A 171 -15.80 -19.63 10.20
C ARG A 171 -14.94 -20.07 9.02
N ALA A 172 -14.20 -21.17 9.15
CA ALA A 172 -13.35 -21.77 8.11
C ALA A 172 -12.94 -23.20 8.47
N GLU A 173 -12.44 -23.95 7.48
CA GLU A 173 -11.93 -25.33 7.65
C GLU A 173 -10.64 -25.41 8.49
N SER A 174 -9.89 -24.33 8.60
CA SER A 174 -8.66 -24.23 9.40
C SER A 174 -8.36 -22.78 9.79
N THR A 175 -7.50 -22.57 10.79
CA THR A 175 -7.03 -21.23 11.19
C THR A 175 -6.31 -20.52 10.05
N ALA A 176 -5.55 -21.25 9.21
CA ALA A 176 -4.86 -20.67 8.06
C ALA A 176 -5.85 -20.21 6.98
N ALA A 177 -6.87 -21.02 6.68
CA ALA A 177 -7.95 -20.61 5.77
C ALA A 177 -8.73 -19.40 6.33
N ALA A 178 -8.99 -19.35 7.64
CA ALA A 178 -9.59 -18.19 8.29
C ALA A 178 -8.73 -16.92 8.13
N ALA A 179 -7.41 -17.00 8.38
CA ALA A 179 -6.52 -15.87 8.22
C ALA A 179 -6.53 -15.32 6.78
N LEU A 180 -6.47 -16.19 5.78
CA LEU A 180 -6.46 -15.81 4.36
C LEU A 180 -7.81 -15.27 3.86
N ALA A 181 -8.92 -15.84 4.34
CA ALA A 181 -10.27 -15.42 3.94
C ALA A 181 -10.69 -14.10 4.58
N TYR A 182 -10.37 -13.90 5.86
CA TYR A 182 -10.84 -12.75 6.62
C TYR A 182 -9.88 -11.55 6.60
N GLU A 183 -8.59 -11.71 6.24
CA GLU A 183 -7.69 -10.56 6.10
C GLU A 183 -8.18 -9.53 5.07
N PRO A 184 -8.63 -9.91 3.86
CA PRO A 184 -9.23 -8.96 2.93
C PRO A 184 -10.49 -8.27 3.51
N VAL A 185 -11.32 -9.02 4.23
CA VAL A 185 -12.56 -8.51 4.86
C VAL A 185 -12.24 -7.47 5.93
N GLU A 186 -11.33 -7.78 6.84
CA GLU A 186 -10.88 -6.86 7.90
C GLU A 186 -10.17 -5.63 7.32
N SER A 187 -9.30 -5.81 6.31
CA SER A 187 -8.65 -4.72 5.61
C SER A 187 -9.65 -3.74 4.98
N LEU A 188 -10.75 -4.25 4.43
CA LEU A 188 -11.85 -3.46 3.87
C LEU A 188 -12.67 -2.76 4.97
N LEU A 189 -12.94 -3.42 6.10
CA LEU A 189 -13.60 -2.81 7.26
C LEU A 189 -12.75 -1.69 7.88
N ALA A 190 -11.43 -1.86 7.91
CA ALA A 190 -10.47 -0.83 8.33
C ALA A 190 -10.41 0.32 7.31
N ALA A 191 -10.42 0.03 6.01
CA ALA A 191 -10.52 1.05 4.97
C ALA A 191 -11.82 1.85 5.07
N CYS A 192 -12.94 1.17 5.29
CA CYS A 192 -14.24 1.79 5.55
C CYS A 192 -14.16 2.75 6.74
N ALA A 193 -13.60 2.31 7.88
CA ALA A 193 -13.41 3.15 9.06
C ALA A 193 -12.60 4.42 8.75
N ARG A 194 -11.47 4.28 8.04
CA ARG A 194 -10.61 5.41 7.66
C ARG A 194 -11.36 6.46 6.83
N HIS A 195 -12.18 6.05 5.88
CA HIS A 195 -12.97 6.97 5.07
C HIS A 195 -14.16 7.61 5.82
N LEU A 196 -14.65 6.97 6.89
CA LEU A 196 -15.73 7.52 7.70
C LEU A 196 -15.26 8.59 8.68
N VAL A 197 -13.98 8.57 9.07
CA VAL A 197 -13.35 9.65 9.84
C VAL A 197 -13.20 10.86 8.92
N PRO A 198 -13.84 12.01 9.22
CA PRO A 198 -13.73 13.20 8.38
C PRO A 198 -12.34 13.82 8.48
N THR A 199 -11.43 13.40 7.60
CA THR A 199 -10.22 14.17 7.26
C THR A 199 -10.60 15.44 6.50
N VAL A 200 -11.57 15.32 5.59
CA VAL A 200 -12.21 16.46 4.90
C VAL A 200 -13.64 16.62 5.41
N ARG A 201 -13.91 17.73 6.10
CA ARG A 201 -15.28 18.14 6.44
C ARG A 201 -15.97 18.72 5.22
N TYR A 202 -17.24 18.37 5.05
CA TYR A 202 -18.12 19.04 4.08
C TYR A 202 -18.13 20.55 4.40
N PRO A 203 -17.95 21.43 3.40
CA PRO A 203 -17.87 22.87 3.62
C PRO A 203 -19.23 23.46 4.02
N ASP A 204 -19.22 24.53 4.82
CA ASP A 204 -20.44 25.29 5.15
C ASP A 204 -21.00 26.03 3.92
N ASP A 205 -20.12 26.44 2.99
CA ASP A 205 -20.47 26.96 1.66
C ASP A 205 -19.96 26.02 0.57
N PRO A 206 -20.80 25.09 0.08
CA PRO A 206 -20.41 24.15 -0.97
C PRO A 206 -20.19 24.79 -2.34
N VAL A 207 -20.82 25.94 -2.63
CA VAL A 207 -20.63 26.65 -3.91
C VAL A 207 -19.26 27.30 -3.95
N ALA A 208 -18.78 27.83 -2.82
CA ALA A 208 -17.44 28.39 -2.71
C ALA A 208 -16.33 27.32 -2.64
N ALA A 209 -16.65 26.10 -2.19
CA ALA A 209 -15.67 25.02 -2.03
C ALA A 209 -16.12 23.67 -2.62
N PRO A 210 -16.44 23.60 -3.93
CA PRO A 210 -17.07 22.43 -4.54
C PRO A 210 -16.19 21.17 -4.49
N PHE A 211 -14.88 21.29 -4.70
CA PHE A 211 -13.97 20.13 -4.66
C PHE A 211 -13.89 19.52 -3.25
N ARG A 212 -13.93 20.35 -2.21
CA ARG A 212 -13.96 19.87 -0.82
C ARG A 212 -15.26 19.13 -0.50
N ALA A 213 -16.38 19.61 -1.04
CA ALA A 213 -17.66 18.90 -0.96
C ALA A 213 -17.60 17.56 -1.72
N GLY A 214 -17.00 17.56 -2.91
CA GLY A 214 -16.72 16.36 -3.71
C GLY A 214 -15.91 15.32 -2.94
N ASP A 215 -14.79 15.71 -2.32
CA ASP A 215 -13.95 14.81 -1.53
C ASP A 215 -14.71 14.17 -0.38
N ALA A 216 -15.52 14.96 0.35
CA ALA A 216 -16.35 14.46 1.44
C ALA A 216 -17.41 13.45 0.97
N VAL A 217 -17.99 13.65 -0.22
CA VAL A 217 -18.92 12.70 -0.86
C VAL A 217 -18.18 11.43 -1.30
N GLY A 218 -17.03 11.59 -1.95
CA GLY A 218 -16.19 10.50 -2.40
C GLY A 218 -15.74 9.60 -1.27
N ASP A 219 -15.38 10.16 -0.11
CA ASP A 219 -15.00 9.36 1.08
C ASP A 219 -16.15 8.48 1.57
N VAL A 220 -17.38 9.00 1.65
CA VAL A 220 -18.53 8.19 2.07
C VAL A 220 -18.86 7.11 1.04
N GLU A 221 -18.72 7.38 -0.26
CA GLU A 221 -18.91 6.35 -1.29
C GLU A 221 -17.81 5.27 -1.22
N ARG A 222 -16.55 5.66 -1.01
CA ARG A 222 -15.42 4.72 -0.80
C ARG A 222 -15.65 3.85 0.44
N ALA A 223 -16.11 4.44 1.52
CA ALA A 223 -16.45 3.71 2.75
C ALA A 223 -17.54 2.67 2.50
N ARG A 224 -18.62 3.08 1.82
CA ARG A 224 -19.74 2.19 1.47
C ARG A 224 -19.28 1.05 0.57
N ALA A 225 -18.54 1.37 -0.48
CA ALA A 225 -18.04 0.37 -1.43
C ALA A 225 -17.11 -0.64 -0.75
N ALA A 226 -16.26 -0.20 0.19
CA ALA A 226 -15.41 -1.10 0.97
C ALA A 226 -16.23 -2.03 1.87
N ALA A 227 -17.28 -1.52 2.54
CA ALA A 227 -18.17 -2.36 3.36
C ALA A 227 -18.95 -3.38 2.51
N THR A 228 -19.42 -2.98 1.33
CA THR A 228 -20.09 -3.89 0.38
C THR A 228 -19.15 -5.00 -0.10
N ASP A 229 -17.91 -4.68 -0.44
CA ASP A 229 -16.93 -5.71 -0.85
C ASP A 229 -16.56 -6.62 0.32
N ALA A 230 -16.46 -6.10 1.54
CA ALA A 230 -16.18 -6.90 2.73
C ALA A 230 -17.29 -7.94 2.95
N ALA A 231 -18.56 -7.53 2.85
CA ALA A 231 -19.69 -8.45 2.93
C ALA A 231 -19.67 -9.46 1.76
N GLY A 232 -19.49 -8.98 0.52
CA GLY A 232 -19.50 -9.84 -0.66
C GLY A 232 -18.38 -10.90 -0.67
N LEU A 233 -17.18 -10.55 -0.22
CA LEU A 233 -16.07 -11.50 -0.10
C LEU A 233 -16.33 -12.52 1.01
N ARG A 234 -16.86 -12.09 2.16
CA ARG A 234 -17.25 -13.00 3.25
C ARG A 234 -18.31 -13.99 2.77
N ASP A 235 -19.35 -13.49 2.10
CA ASP A 235 -20.46 -14.31 1.62
C ASP A 235 -19.99 -15.28 0.52
N ALA A 236 -19.09 -14.86 -0.38
CA ALA A 236 -18.44 -15.73 -1.37
C ALA A 236 -17.56 -16.82 -0.73
N PHE A 237 -16.92 -16.51 0.39
CA PHE A 237 -16.17 -17.49 1.16
C PHE A 237 -17.07 -18.45 1.94
N HIS A 238 -18.22 -18.01 2.44
CA HIS A 238 -19.18 -18.92 3.08
C HIS A 238 -19.83 -19.83 2.05
N GLY A 239 -20.45 -19.29 1.00
CA GLY A 239 -21.09 -20.07 -0.07
C GLY A 239 -21.91 -21.27 0.45
N ASP A 240 -21.92 -22.36 -0.31
CA ASP A 240 -22.51 -23.64 0.10
C ASP A 240 -21.49 -24.56 0.82
N ARG A 241 -20.45 -23.99 1.44
CA ARG A 241 -19.40 -24.80 2.08
C ARG A 241 -19.93 -25.45 3.35
N GLU A 242 -19.86 -26.77 3.41
CA GLU A 242 -20.04 -27.54 4.63
C GLU A 242 -18.70 -27.64 5.39
N GLY A 243 -18.75 -27.83 6.72
CA GLY A 243 -17.53 -28.04 7.52
C GLY A 243 -16.73 -26.77 7.87
N ILE A 244 -17.35 -25.59 7.78
CA ILE A 244 -16.74 -24.33 8.25
C ILE A 244 -17.07 -24.08 9.73
N ASP A 245 -16.13 -24.43 10.61
CA ASP A 245 -16.27 -24.21 12.05
C ASP A 245 -15.73 -22.84 12.49
N PRO A 246 -16.27 -22.23 13.57
CA PRO A 246 -15.72 -20.99 14.12
C PRO A 246 -14.25 -21.14 14.55
N GLN A 247 -13.36 -20.33 13.96
CA GLN A 247 -11.92 -20.34 14.29
C GLN A 247 -11.49 -19.21 15.23
N TRP A 248 -12.44 -18.46 15.80
CA TRP A 248 -12.17 -17.26 16.61
C TRP A 248 -11.07 -17.48 17.66
N ALA A 249 -11.22 -18.47 18.55
CA ALA A 249 -10.27 -18.68 19.64
C ALA A 249 -8.86 -19.04 19.15
N SER A 250 -8.77 -19.91 18.14
CA SER A 250 -7.50 -20.34 17.53
C SER A 250 -6.80 -19.16 16.84
N LEU A 251 -7.55 -18.36 16.10
CA LEU A 251 -7.01 -17.22 15.35
C LEU A 251 -6.51 -16.11 16.29
N VAL A 252 -7.25 -15.79 17.35
CA VAL A 252 -6.83 -14.83 18.38
C VAL A 252 -5.53 -15.28 19.03
N ALA A 253 -5.47 -16.53 19.50
CA ALA A 253 -4.28 -17.07 20.15
C ALA A 253 -3.04 -17.07 19.22
N ALA A 254 -3.24 -17.41 17.93
CA ALA A 254 -2.19 -17.34 16.92
C ALA A 254 -1.71 -15.91 16.69
N ALA A 255 -2.63 -14.95 16.53
CA ALA A 255 -2.32 -13.54 16.34
C ALA A 255 -1.51 -12.95 17.51
N GLU A 256 -1.92 -13.20 18.75
CA GLU A 256 -1.20 -12.74 19.96
C GLU A 256 0.20 -13.35 20.06
N THR A 257 0.33 -14.65 19.77
CA THR A 257 1.62 -15.35 19.77
C THR A 257 2.56 -14.78 18.70
N LEU A 258 2.02 -14.46 17.52
CA LEU A 258 2.76 -13.89 16.41
C LEU A 258 3.18 -12.45 16.68
N ASP A 259 2.32 -11.60 17.24
CA ASP A 259 2.68 -10.23 17.67
C ASP A 259 3.84 -10.27 18.69
N GLY A 260 3.73 -11.11 19.71
CA GLY A 260 4.81 -11.31 20.68
C GLY A 260 6.11 -11.79 20.02
N SER A 261 6.03 -12.63 18.98
CA SER A 261 7.19 -13.10 18.23
C SER A 261 7.83 -12.00 17.39
N VAL A 262 7.03 -11.21 16.67
CA VAL A 262 7.50 -10.05 15.89
C VAL A 262 8.25 -9.06 16.78
N ARG A 263 7.67 -8.71 17.94
CA ARG A 263 8.29 -7.80 18.92
C ARG A 263 9.64 -8.34 19.42
N ARG A 264 9.72 -9.62 19.76
CA ARG A 264 10.97 -10.27 20.19
C ARG A 264 12.02 -10.28 19.07
N THR A 265 11.67 -10.71 17.87
CA THR A 265 12.58 -10.76 16.72
C THR A 265 13.11 -9.37 16.36
N ARG A 266 12.22 -8.35 16.33
CA ARG A 266 12.63 -6.96 16.12
C ARG A 266 13.61 -6.49 17.19
N ALA A 267 13.32 -6.75 18.46
CA ALA A 267 14.19 -6.36 19.56
C ALA A 267 15.55 -7.04 19.49
N GLU A 268 15.61 -8.32 19.11
CA GLU A 268 16.86 -9.06 18.90
C GLU A 268 17.69 -8.50 17.75
N VAL A 269 17.07 -8.29 16.59
CA VAL A 269 17.76 -7.67 15.45
C VAL A 269 18.27 -6.30 15.85
N ARG A 270 17.46 -5.45 16.48
CA ARG A 270 17.86 -4.12 16.96
C ARG A 270 19.04 -4.18 17.94
N ARG A 271 19.08 -5.14 18.87
CA ARG A 271 20.24 -5.36 19.75
C ARG A 271 21.51 -5.70 18.98
N ARG A 272 21.43 -6.48 17.89
CA ARG A 272 22.57 -6.90 17.07
C ARG A 272 23.00 -5.83 16.04
N THR A 273 22.05 -5.09 15.51
CA THR A 273 22.25 -4.11 14.43
C THR A 273 22.40 -2.67 14.92
N GLY A 274 22.07 -2.39 16.17
CA GLY A 274 21.98 -1.04 16.71
C GLY A 274 20.63 -0.38 16.44
N ASP A 275 20.42 0.75 17.11
CA ASP A 275 19.20 1.57 17.05
C ASP A 275 19.12 2.49 15.84
N GLU A 276 20.26 2.87 15.29
CA GLU A 276 20.34 3.79 14.17
C GLU A 276 20.11 3.08 12.84
N ALA A 277 19.51 3.79 11.88
CA ALA A 277 19.27 3.28 10.54
C ALA A 277 20.59 2.98 9.79
N VAL A 278 21.69 3.62 10.18
CA VAL A 278 23.00 3.57 9.53
C VAL A 278 24.06 3.19 10.58
N PRO A 279 25.04 2.32 10.25
CA PRO A 279 26.20 2.07 11.11
C PRO A 279 26.95 3.37 11.42
N THR A 280 27.21 3.63 12.70
CA THR A 280 27.52 4.96 13.25
C THR A 280 28.90 5.53 12.87
N ASP A 281 29.78 4.75 12.23
CA ASP A 281 31.19 5.11 11.99
C ASP A 281 31.56 5.37 10.52
N GLU A 282 30.63 5.30 9.55
CA GLU A 282 30.95 5.41 8.12
C GLU A 282 30.05 6.37 7.33
N ASP A 283 30.65 7.14 6.42
CA ASP A 283 29.91 8.03 5.51
C ASP A 283 29.31 7.22 4.35
N LEU A 284 28.02 6.94 4.44
CA LEU A 284 27.24 6.31 3.37
C LEU A 284 26.60 7.32 2.41
N SER A 285 26.86 8.62 2.59
CA SER A 285 26.14 9.66 1.88
C SER A 285 26.25 9.50 0.35
N GLY A 286 25.10 9.46 -0.31
CA GLY A 286 25.02 9.34 -1.75
C GLY A 286 25.30 7.93 -2.31
N THR A 287 25.27 6.90 -1.47
CA THR A 287 25.47 5.50 -1.89
C THR A 287 24.15 4.72 -1.91
N VAL A 288 24.15 3.55 -2.58
CA VAL A 288 23.02 2.59 -2.53
C VAL A 288 22.81 2.07 -1.12
N ALA A 289 23.88 1.92 -0.33
CA ALA A 289 23.82 1.52 1.07
C ALA A 289 22.98 2.48 1.93
N GLN A 290 23.08 3.80 1.71
CA GLN A 290 22.23 4.78 2.40
C GLN A 290 20.75 4.58 2.06
N GLU A 291 20.42 4.49 0.77
CA GLU A 291 19.03 4.30 0.33
C GLU A 291 18.44 3.00 0.88
N LEU A 292 19.20 1.90 0.83
CA LEU A 292 18.80 0.59 1.36
C LEU A 292 18.60 0.62 2.88
N ALA A 293 19.48 1.28 3.62
CA ALA A 293 19.37 1.45 5.07
C ALA A 293 18.10 2.21 5.47
N VAL A 294 17.81 3.34 4.80
CA VAL A 294 16.61 4.16 5.06
C VAL A 294 15.34 3.40 4.66
N ALA A 295 15.35 2.76 3.49
CA ALA A 295 14.27 1.95 2.97
C ALA A 295 13.88 0.82 3.93
N THR A 296 14.86 0.03 4.39
CA THR A 296 14.63 -1.12 5.27
C THR A 296 14.15 -0.70 6.66
N GLU A 297 14.66 0.42 7.22
CA GLU A 297 14.18 0.96 8.50
C GLU A 297 12.70 1.36 8.41
N ARG A 298 12.36 2.19 7.42
CA ARG A 298 10.98 2.67 7.24
C ARG A 298 10.01 1.51 7.07
N ARG A 299 10.36 0.53 6.25
CA ARG A 299 9.55 -0.68 6.02
C ARG A 299 9.41 -1.53 7.28
N THR A 300 10.50 -1.77 8.01
CA THR A 300 10.46 -2.53 9.26
C THR A 300 9.59 -1.86 10.31
N ALA A 301 9.78 -0.55 10.51
CA ALA A 301 8.98 0.22 11.45
C ALA A 301 7.50 0.26 11.05
N SER A 302 7.20 0.33 9.75
CA SER A 302 5.82 0.28 9.25
C SER A 302 5.18 -1.09 9.45
N ALA A 303 5.86 -2.17 9.08
CA ALA A 303 5.33 -3.53 9.17
C ALA A 303 5.04 -3.92 10.63
N VAL A 304 5.95 -3.61 11.56
CA VAL A 304 5.75 -3.92 12.98
C VAL A 304 4.57 -3.14 13.56
N ARG A 305 4.45 -1.84 13.24
CA ARG A 305 3.26 -1.05 13.62
C ARG A 305 1.97 -1.55 12.97
N GLY A 306 2.07 -2.24 11.82
CA GLY A 306 0.94 -2.90 11.16
C GLY A 306 0.37 -4.00 12.04
N VAL A 307 1.23 -4.88 12.55
CA VAL A 307 0.86 -5.97 13.48
C VAL A 307 0.26 -5.42 14.76
N GLU A 308 0.92 -4.44 15.38
CA GLU A 308 0.47 -3.81 16.63
C GLU A 308 -0.93 -3.22 16.45
N ARG A 309 -1.12 -2.40 15.41
CA ARG A 309 -2.43 -1.78 15.12
C ARG A 309 -3.51 -2.82 14.84
N ALA A 310 -3.22 -3.83 14.02
CA ALA A 310 -4.19 -4.86 13.69
C ALA A 310 -4.65 -5.61 14.95
N SER A 311 -3.72 -5.91 15.86
CA SER A 311 -4.01 -6.56 17.14
C SER A 311 -4.84 -5.66 18.07
N ASP A 312 -4.44 -4.39 18.21
CA ASP A 312 -5.15 -3.42 19.05
C ASP A 312 -6.58 -3.14 18.55
N ASP A 313 -6.78 -3.17 17.24
CA ASP A 313 -8.08 -2.98 16.59
C ASP A 313 -8.96 -4.25 16.58
N GLY A 314 -8.45 -5.41 17.06
CA GLY A 314 -9.15 -6.69 17.04
C GLY A 314 -9.27 -7.34 15.64
N ASN A 315 -8.41 -6.95 14.70
CA ASN A 315 -8.35 -7.49 13.33
C ASN A 315 -7.34 -8.65 13.28
N TYR A 316 -7.72 -9.80 13.84
CA TYR A 316 -6.81 -10.92 14.08
C TYR A 316 -6.31 -11.59 12.79
N ALA A 317 -7.14 -11.69 11.75
CA ALA A 317 -6.69 -12.26 10.47
C ALA A 317 -5.61 -11.38 9.82
N THR A 318 -5.83 -10.06 9.85
CA THR A 318 -4.87 -9.05 9.40
C THR A 318 -3.61 -9.09 10.24
N ALA A 319 -3.71 -9.23 11.56
CA ALA A 319 -2.55 -9.34 12.45
C ALA A 319 -1.66 -10.54 12.10
N VAL A 320 -2.24 -11.71 11.78
CA VAL A 320 -1.49 -12.88 11.31
C VAL A 320 -0.73 -12.58 10.02
N ILE A 321 -1.39 -11.97 9.04
CA ILE A 321 -0.78 -11.70 7.73
C ILE A 321 0.29 -10.60 7.82
N GLU A 322 0.04 -9.56 8.60
CA GLU A 322 1.01 -8.52 8.91
C GLU A 322 2.20 -9.10 9.68
N ALA A 323 2.01 -10.09 10.55
CA ALA A 323 3.11 -10.70 11.29
C ALA A 323 4.07 -11.45 10.37
N GLY A 324 3.56 -12.23 9.41
CA GLY A 324 4.40 -12.87 8.38
C GLY A 324 5.20 -11.85 7.57
N THR A 325 4.53 -10.77 7.15
CA THR A 325 5.15 -9.65 6.43
C THR A 325 6.22 -8.95 7.27
N ALA A 326 5.96 -8.74 8.56
CA ALA A 326 6.89 -8.10 9.49
C ALA A 326 8.11 -8.96 9.75
N LEU A 327 7.94 -10.28 9.94
CA LEU A 327 9.06 -11.22 10.13
C LEU A 327 9.98 -11.24 8.91
N ALA A 328 9.43 -11.31 7.69
CA ALA A 328 10.21 -11.25 6.46
C ALA A 328 10.93 -9.89 6.30
N THR A 329 10.26 -8.79 6.67
CA THR A 329 10.84 -7.44 6.61
C THR A 329 11.98 -7.25 7.62
N VAL A 330 11.82 -7.72 8.86
CA VAL A 330 12.85 -7.67 9.91
C VAL A 330 14.08 -8.47 9.50
N GLU A 331 13.87 -9.65 8.91
CA GLU A 331 14.97 -10.49 8.41
C GLU A 331 15.67 -9.86 7.19
N ALA A 332 14.92 -9.28 6.26
CA ALA A 332 15.49 -8.54 5.12
C ALA A 332 16.35 -7.36 5.60
N ARG A 333 15.89 -6.63 6.63
CA ARG A 333 16.67 -5.58 7.28
C ARG A 333 17.95 -6.14 7.92
N ARG A 334 17.86 -7.24 8.68
CA ARG A 334 19.03 -7.86 9.30
C ARG A 334 20.12 -8.14 8.27
N ARG A 335 19.75 -8.79 7.16
CA ARG A 335 20.67 -9.09 6.05
C ARG A 335 21.21 -7.85 5.34
N ALA A 336 20.38 -6.83 5.13
CA ALA A 336 20.81 -5.57 4.53
C ALA A 336 21.87 -4.87 5.39
N VAL A 337 21.66 -4.80 6.71
CA VAL A 337 22.62 -4.17 7.63
C VAL A 337 23.92 -4.96 7.70
N GLU A 338 23.86 -6.29 7.71
CA GLU A 338 25.06 -7.15 7.63
C GLU A 338 25.84 -6.88 6.35
N ALA A 339 25.17 -6.88 5.18
CA ALA A 339 25.84 -6.59 3.90
C ALA A 339 26.47 -5.19 3.85
N ILE A 340 25.83 -4.16 4.44
CA ILE A 340 26.37 -2.80 4.49
C ILE A 340 27.61 -2.71 5.39
N ARG A 341 27.58 -3.38 6.55
CA ARG A 341 28.71 -3.48 7.47
C ARG A 341 29.91 -4.20 6.82
N ASP A 342 29.64 -5.19 5.99
CA ASP A 342 30.67 -5.95 5.26
C ASP A 342 31.20 -5.20 4.02
N GLY A 343 30.81 -3.95 3.79
CA GLY A 343 31.32 -3.12 2.69
C GLY A 343 30.43 -3.09 1.44
N GLY A 344 29.29 -3.77 1.45
CA GLY A 344 28.37 -3.86 0.32
C GLY A 344 27.67 -2.55 -0.04
N HIS A 345 27.27 -2.43 -1.30
CA HIS A 345 26.42 -1.33 -1.82
C HIS A 345 27.00 0.09 -1.73
N ARG A 346 28.32 0.23 -1.56
CA ARG A 346 29.01 1.54 -1.50
C ARG A 346 29.33 2.13 -2.87
N ASN A 347 29.53 1.27 -3.87
CA ASN A 347 29.87 1.71 -5.22
C ASN A 347 28.67 2.39 -5.90
N PRO A 348 28.91 3.39 -6.77
CA PRO A 348 27.87 3.93 -7.63
C PRO A 348 27.21 2.83 -8.49
N PRO A 349 25.89 2.91 -8.74
CA PRO A 349 25.21 1.99 -9.65
C PRO A 349 25.82 2.06 -11.05
N SER A 350 26.22 0.89 -11.56
CA SER A 350 26.44 0.65 -12.98
C SER A 350 25.22 -0.04 -13.59
N GLU A 351 25.07 0.07 -14.90
CA GLU A 351 24.04 -0.66 -15.67
C GLU A 351 24.09 -2.17 -15.40
N SER A 352 25.29 -2.77 -15.36
CA SER A 352 25.47 -4.18 -15.02
C SER A 352 25.00 -4.50 -13.60
N SER A 353 25.30 -3.65 -12.63
CA SER A 353 24.88 -3.84 -11.24
C SER A 353 23.37 -3.74 -11.04
N LEU A 354 22.71 -2.86 -11.82
CA LEU A 354 21.26 -2.72 -11.86
C LEU A 354 20.62 -3.98 -12.44
N ARG A 355 21.09 -4.45 -13.59
CA ARG A 355 20.59 -5.70 -14.21
C ARG A 355 20.74 -6.89 -13.29
N SER A 356 21.91 -7.06 -12.67
CA SER A 356 22.13 -8.13 -11.69
C SER A 356 21.24 -7.98 -10.45
N ALA A 357 20.90 -6.76 -10.02
CA ALA A 357 19.95 -6.57 -8.92
C ALA A 357 18.52 -6.95 -9.33
N ALA A 358 18.10 -6.60 -10.55
CA ALA A 358 16.79 -6.98 -11.08
C ALA A 358 16.65 -8.49 -11.23
N GLU A 359 17.66 -9.15 -11.82
CA GLU A 359 17.71 -10.60 -11.99
C GLU A 359 17.62 -11.32 -10.63
N ARG A 360 18.47 -10.95 -9.66
CA ARG A 360 18.42 -11.53 -8.31
C ARG A 360 17.08 -11.34 -7.61
N ALA A 361 16.40 -10.23 -7.84
CA ALA A 361 15.10 -9.96 -7.26
C ALA A 361 14.02 -10.86 -7.89
N ARG A 362 14.03 -11.03 -9.22
CA ARG A 362 13.12 -11.92 -9.92
C ARG A 362 13.35 -13.38 -9.55
N GLU A 363 14.60 -13.84 -9.52
CA GLU A 363 14.96 -15.18 -9.08
C GLU A 363 14.48 -15.45 -7.64
N ALA A 364 14.67 -14.48 -6.74
CA ALA A 364 14.25 -14.62 -5.35
C ALA A 364 12.73 -14.71 -5.20
N VAL A 365 11.97 -13.97 -6.02
CA VAL A 365 10.50 -14.06 -6.05
C VAL A 365 10.04 -15.39 -6.65
N ALA A 366 10.65 -15.83 -7.76
CA ALA A 366 10.32 -17.09 -8.42
C ALA A 366 10.65 -18.32 -7.56
N ALA A 367 11.61 -18.20 -6.63
CA ALA A 367 11.96 -19.25 -5.67
C ALA A 367 10.95 -19.39 -4.51
N VAL A 368 10.00 -18.47 -4.35
CA VAL A 368 8.93 -18.61 -3.36
C VAL A 368 7.92 -19.64 -3.89
N ASP A 369 7.52 -20.59 -3.04
CA ASP A 369 6.49 -21.55 -3.38
C ASP A 369 5.13 -20.85 -3.59
N GLY A 370 4.82 -20.55 -4.86
CA GLY A 370 3.56 -19.91 -5.24
C GLY A 370 2.35 -20.83 -5.10
N GLY A 371 2.55 -22.15 -4.91
CA GLY A 371 1.45 -23.10 -4.66
C GLY A 371 0.89 -23.00 -3.24
N ASP A 372 1.65 -22.43 -2.31
CA ASP A 372 1.25 -22.20 -0.94
C ASP A 372 0.58 -20.82 -0.77
N PRO A 373 -0.72 -20.75 -0.42
CA PRO A 373 -1.44 -19.48 -0.33
C PRO A 373 -0.86 -18.48 0.68
N LEU A 374 -0.23 -18.95 1.76
CA LEU A 374 0.42 -18.04 2.73
C LEU A 374 1.68 -17.43 2.12
N ALA A 375 2.51 -18.24 1.47
CA ALA A 375 3.70 -17.75 0.77
C ALA A 375 3.33 -16.79 -0.37
N ALA A 376 2.31 -17.12 -1.16
CA ALA A 376 1.75 -16.24 -2.18
C ALA A 376 1.31 -14.89 -1.59
N ARG A 377 0.61 -14.89 -0.43
CA ARG A 377 0.21 -13.65 0.24
C ARG A 377 1.41 -12.85 0.77
N PHE A 378 2.44 -13.52 1.29
CA PHE A 378 3.62 -12.88 1.89
C PHE A 378 4.62 -12.35 0.88
N VAL A 379 4.68 -12.89 -0.34
CA VAL A 379 5.59 -12.37 -1.40
C VAL A 379 5.08 -11.09 -2.05
N ARG A 380 3.79 -10.75 -1.90
CA ARG A 380 3.15 -9.55 -2.46
C ARG A 380 3.99 -8.26 -2.34
N PRO A 381 4.63 -7.92 -1.20
CA PRO A 381 5.42 -6.69 -1.09
C PRO A 381 6.65 -6.66 -2.01
N ALA A 382 7.27 -7.80 -2.32
CA ALA A 382 8.37 -7.87 -3.28
C ALA A 382 7.85 -7.70 -4.72
N LEU A 383 6.75 -8.37 -5.07
CA LEU A 383 6.09 -8.20 -6.38
C LEU A 383 5.68 -6.75 -6.63
N ALA A 384 5.05 -6.10 -5.63
CA ALA A 384 4.68 -4.69 -5.72
C ALA A 384 5.88 -3.74 -5.81
N SER A 385 7.04 -4.13 -5.26
CA SER A 385 8.28 -3.34 -5.38
C SER A 385 8.86 -3.45 -6.79
N LEU A 386 8.83 -4.64 -7.40
CA LEU A 386 9.22 -4.84 -8.80
C LEU A 386 8.32 -4.08 -9.77
N GLY A 387 6.98 -4.16 -9.58
CA GLY A 387 6.02 -3.41 -10.38
C GLY A 387 6.24 -1.90 -10.29
N ARG A 388 6.44 -1.35 -9.08
CA ARG A 388 6.76 0.08 -8.91
C ARG A 388 8.03 0.49 -9.64
N VAL A 389 9.08 -0.33 -9.57
CA VAL A 389 10.33 -0.02 -10.29
C VAL A 389 10.10 -0.02 -11.80
N ALA A 390 9.33 -0.97 -12.33
CA ALA A 390 8.98 -0.98 -13.76
C ALA A 390 8.22 0.31 -14.15
N ASP A 391 7.20 0.70 -13.38
CA ASP A 391 6.43 1.93 -13.62
C ASP A 391 7.31 3.19 -13.56
N GLU A 392 8.23 3.27 -12.59
CA GLU A 392 9.14 4.42 -12.45
C GLU A 392 10.15 4.51 -13.61
N VAL A 393 10.61 3.36 -14.13
CA VAL A 393 11.50 3.28 -15.29
C VAL A 393 10.77 3.72 -16.55
N ASP A 394 9.55 3.20 -16.79
CA ASP A 394 8.75 3.53 -17.97
C ASP A 394 8.31 5.00 -17.97
N ALA A 395 8.05 5.58 -16.80
CA ALA A 395 7.73 6.99 -16.64
C ALA A 395 8.96 7.92 -16.74
N GLY A 396 10.19 7.38 -16.79
CA GLY A 396 11.42 8.16 -16.90
C GLY A 396 11.84 8.90 -15.62
N TYR A 397 11.34 8.49 -14.45
CA TYR A 397 11.64 9.13 -13.15
C TYR A 397 12.54 8.28 -12.24
N ALA A 398 13.02 7.12 -12.72
CA ALA A 398 13.84 6.21 -11.94
C ALA A 398 15.22 6.80 -11.57
N ASP A 399 15.49 6.92 -10.27
CA ASP A 399 16.84 7.22 -9.76
C ASP A 399 17.65 5.91 -9.67
N PRO A 400 18.88 5.84 -10.23
CA PRO A 400 19.67 4.60 -10.24
C PRO A 400 19.98 4.03 -8.85
N ARG A 401 20.26 4.88 -7.86
CA ARG A 401 20.63 4.41 -6.52
C ARG A 401 19.42 3.86 -5.79
N ARG A 402 18.32 4.60 -5.83
CA ARG A 402 17.04 4.19 -5.26
C ARG A 402 16.53 2.92 -5.93
N THR A 403 16.61 2.83 -7.26
CA THR A 403 16.25 1.64 -8.03
C THR A 403 17.05 0.42 -7.57
N GLN A 404 18.37 0.53 -7.48
CA GLN A 404 19.20 -0.59 -7.03
C GLN A 404 18.91 -1.00 -5.58
N ALA A 405 18.65 -0.03 -4.69
CA ALA A 405 18.27 -0.30 -3.31
C ALA A 405 16.92 -1.02 -3.20
N GLU A 406 15.93 -0.59 -3.97
CA GLU A 406 14.59 -1.20 -4.04
C GLU A 406 14.64 -2.64 -4.57
N LEU A 407 15.39 -2.89 -5.65
CA LEU A 407 15.61 -4.24 -6.19
C LEU A 407 16.36 -5.14 -5.20
N THR A 408 17.39 -4.60 -4.54
CA THR A 408 18.13 -5.33 -3.50
C THR A 408 17.21 -5.69 -2.33
N TYR A 409 16.38 -4.75 -1.86
CA TYR A 409 15.39 -5.01 -0.83
C TYR A 409 14.41 -6.10 -1.24
N ALA A 410 13.85 -6.03 -2.45
CA ALA A 410 12.91 -7.04 -2.96
C ALA A 410 13.53 -8.44 -2.94
N ALA A 411 14.80 -8.59 -3.36
CA ALA A 411 15.52 -9.85 -3.31
C ALA A 411 15.71 -10.37 -1.87
N LEU A 412 16.13 -9.50 -0.95
CA LEU A 412 16.34 -9.87 0.46
C LEU A 412 15.04 -10.26 1.16
N TYR A 413 13.96 -9.52 0.88
CA TYR A 413 12.62 -9.78 1.40
C TYR A 413 12.08 -11.11 0.87
N ALA A 414 12.10 -11.33 -0.44
CA ALA A 414 11.58 -12.56 -1.03
C ALA A 414 12.30 -13.81 -0.50
N ARG A 415 13.63 -13.76 -0.30
CA ARG A 415 14.41 -14.82 0.36
C ARG A 415 14.03 -15.06 1.82
N ALA A 416 13.42 -14.09 2.49
CA ALA A 416 12.93 -14.23 3.86
C ALA A 416 11.49 -14.74 3.94
N VAL A 417 10.75 -14.81 2.83
CA VAL A 417 9.36 -15.29 2.80
C VAL A 417 9.25 -16.76 3.21
N PRO A 418 9.98 -17.72 2.62
CA PRO A 418 9.82 -19.14 2.99
C PRO A 418 9.97 -19.45 4.49
N PRO A 419 11.01 -18.98 5.20
CA PRO A 419 11.11 -19.21 6.64
C PRO A 419 10.03 -18.48 7.45
N ALA A 420 9.61 -17.28 7.03
CA ALA A 420 8.50 -16.56 7.67
C ALA A 420 7.18 -17.32 7.49
N THR A 421 6.93 -17.87 6.31
CA THR A 421 5.74 -18.69 6.04
C THR A 421 5.72 -19.95 6.89
N ALA A 422 6.83 -20.68 6.96
CA ALA A 422 6.93 -21.87 7.81
C ALA A 422 6.67 -21.53 9.28
N PHE A 423 7.25 -20.44 9.78
CA PHE A 423 7.02 -19.97 11.14
C PHE A 423 5.55 -19.63 11.41
N VAL A 424 4.90 -18.88 10.52
CA VAL A 424 3.48 -18.52 10.70
C VAL A 424 2.59 -19.76 10.65
N ARG A 425 2.81 -20.66 9.69
CA ARG A 425 2.06 -21.91 9.56
C ARG A 425 2.08 -22.73 10.85
N GLU A 426 3.26 -22.91 11.44
CA GLU A 426 3.42 -23.67 12.69
C GLU A 426 2.56 -23.10 13.84
N ARG A 427 2.32 -21.78 13.88
CA ARG A 427 1.48 -21.14 14.92
C ARG A 427 -0.01 -21.16 14.58
N LEU A 428 -0.38 -21.44 13.34
CA LEU A 428 -1.77 -21.54 12.92
C LEU A 428 -2.36 -22.94 13.15
N GLY A 429 -1.50 -23.94 13.42
CA GLY A 429 -1.88 -25.35 13.61
C GLY A 429 -1.80 -26.10 12.30
#